data_AF-A0A0D1KWN1-F1
#
_entry.id   AF-A0A0D1KWN1-F1
#
_cell.length_a   1.000
_cell.length_b   1.000
_cell.length_c   1.000
_cell.angle_alpha   90.00
_cell.angle_beta   90.00
_cell.angle_gamma   90.00
#
_symmetry.space_group_name_H-M   'P 1'
#
loop_
_entity.id
_entity.type
_entity.pdbx_description
1 polymer ?
#
loop_
_entity_poly.entity_id
_entity_poly.type
_entity_poly.pdbx_seq_one_letter_code
_entity_poly.pdbx_strand_id
1 'polypeptide(L)' 'MSVLNLGSGLCAFIAPGIVSLFIGPLGAGGVIWIFAALYFFSAFLTRFLTISEQSTDVYTEERFVRENVQTNFDKTVKQ' A
#
# COMPACT_ATOMS: atom_id res chain seq x y z
N MET A 1 -0.68 8.56 8.29
CA MET A 1 -1.29 8.83 6.96
C MET A 1 -0.33 9.43 5.91
N SER A 2 0.64 10.28 6.27
CA SER A 2 1.47 11.00 5.27
C SER A 2 2.40 10.12 4.42
N VAL A 3 3.00 9.08 5.00
CA VAL A 3 3.99 8.23 4.28
C VAL A 3 3.36 7.39 3.15
N LEU A 4 2.11 6.93 3.33
CA LEU A 4 1.37 6.22 2.27
C LEU A 4 1.04 7.15 1.10
N ASN A 5 0.66 8.40 1.40
CA ASN A 5 0.31 9.38 0.37
C ASN A 5 1.56 9.87 -0.39
N LEU A 6 2.71 9.98 0.29
CA LEU A 6 4.00 10.27 -0.34
C LEU A 6 4.39 9.19 -1.36
N GLY A 7 4.23 7.91 -1.01
CA GLY A 7 4.51 6.80 -1.93
C GLY A 7 3.64 6.82 -3.18
N SER A 8 2.34 7.12 -3.04
CA SER A 8 1.41 7.21 -4.18
C SER A 8 1.78 8.33 -5.16
N GLY A 9 2.17 9.50 -4.65
CA GLY A 9 2.63 10.62 -5.49
C GLY A 9 3.95 10.31 -6.20
N LEU A 10 4.92 9.69 -5.49
CA LEU A 10 6.24 9.39 -6.04
C LEU A 10 6.20 8.34 -7.16
N CYS A 11 5.39 7.29 -7.03
CA CYS A 11 5.22 6.28 -8.08
C CYS A 11 4.71 6.88 -9.40
N ALA A 12 3.80 7.86 -9.33
CA ALA A 12 3.26 8.54 -10.51
C ALA A 12 4.32 9.34 -11.27
N PHE A 13 5.36 9.85 -10.58
CA PHE A 13 6.49 10.54 -11.19
C PHE A 13 7.60 9.60 -11.68
N ILE A 14 7.83 8.50 -10.96
CA ILE A 14 8.87 7.51 -11.30
C ILE A 14 8.57 6.83 -12.64
N ALA A 15 7.30 6.52 -12.95
CA ALA A 15 6.93 5.86 -14.20
C ALA A 15 7.29 6.69 -15.46
N PRO A 16 6.87 7.97 -15.60
CA PRO A 16 7.31 8.83 -16.69
C PRO A 16 8.83 9.06 -16.72
N GLY A 17 9.48 9.15 -15.56
CA GLY A 17 10.93 9.32 -15.47
C GLY A 17 11.72 8.12 -16.01
N ILE A 18 11.24 6.90 -15.73
CA ILE A 18 11.81 5.68 -16.30
C ILE A 18 11.55 5.62 -17.81
N VAL A 19 10.33 5.91 -18.24
CA VAL A 19 9.97 5.91 -19.67
C VAL A 19 10.84 6.91 -20.42
N SER A 20 10.95 8.15 -19.95
CA SER A 20 11.71 9.21 -20.64
C SER A 20 13.21 8.92 -20.71
N LEU A 21 13.78 8.27 -19.69
CA LEU A 21 15.18 7.89 -19.67
C LEU A 21 15.51 6.72 -20.63
N PHE A 22 14.58 5.77 -20.78
CA PHE A 22 14.81 4.53 -21.54
C PHE A 22 14.19 4.51 -22.95
N ILE A 23 13.30 5.45 -23.30
CA ILE A 23 12.61 5.48 -24.60
C ILE A 23 13.57 5.73 -25.78
N GLY A 24 14.67 6.45 -25.56
CA GLY A 24 15.66 6.77 -26.60
C GLY A 24 16.40 5.52 -27.10
N PRO A 25 17.20 4.84 -26.26
CA PRO A 25 18.03 3.72 -26.70
C PRO A 25 17.28 2.38 -26.80
N LEU A 26 16.22 2.15 -26.02
CA LEU A 26 15.53 0.84 -25.96
C LEU A 26 14.12 0.84 -26.55
N GLY A 27 13.56 2.00 -26.88
CA GLY A 27 12.21 2.13 -27.43
C GLY A 27 11.11 1.59 -26.52
N ALA A 28 9.90 1.45 -27.05
CA ALA A 28 8.76 0.95 -26.28
C ALA A 28 8.96 -0.50 -25.78
N GLY A 29 9.60 -1.35 -26.58
CA GLY A 29 9.82 -2.76 -26.26
C GLY A 29 10.68 -2.98 -25.01
N GLY A 30 11.76 -2.22 -24.85
CA GLY A 30 12.62 -2.36 -23.66
C GLY A 30 12.00 -1.78 -22.39
N VAL A 31 11.22 -0.70 -22.51
CA VAL A 31 10.46 -0.14 -21.39
C VAL A 31 9.47 -1.17 -20.83
N ILE A 32 8.77 -1.90 -21.70
CA ILE A 32 7.85 -2.98 -21.29
C ILE A 32 8.59 -4.08 -20.54
N TRP A 33 9.78 -4.48 -20.99
CA TRP A 33 10.62 -5.46 -20.29
C TRP A 33 11.08 -4.97 -18.92
N ILE A 34 11.40 -3.68 -18.78
CA ILE A 34 11.75 -3.06 -17.50
C ILE A 34 10.57 -3.12 -16.54
N PHE A 35 9.36 -2.73 -16.98
CA PHE A 35 8.16 -2.84 -16.15
C PHE A 35 7.83 -4.29 -15.79
N ALA A 36 8.01 -5.23 -16.71
CA ALA A 36 7.80 -6.66 -16.45
C ALA A 36 8.77 -7.17 -15.36
N ALA A 37 10.06 -6.82 -15.45
CA ALA A 37 11.05 -7.15 -14.43
C ALA A 37 10.73 -6.48 -13.09
N LEU A 38 10.31 -5.21 -13.09
CA LEU A 38 9.90 -4.48 -11.89
C LEU A 38 8.70 -5.13 -11.19
N TYR A 39 7.71 -5.59 -11.97
CA TYR A 39 6.53 -6.27 -11.44
C TYR A 39 6.87 -7.67 -10.91
N PHE A 40 7.74 -8.40 -11.60
CA PHE A 40 8.24 -9.68 -11.14
C PHE A 40 9.04 -9.53 -9.82
N PHE A 41 9.87 -8.49 -9.73
CA PHE A 41 10.56 -8.12 -8.51
C PHE A 41 9.56 -7.75 -7.39
N SER A 42 8.50 -7.00 -7.72
CA SER A 42 7.43 -6.72 -6.76
C SER A 42 6.76 -7.98 -6.25
N ALA A 43 6.49 -8.98 -7.10
CA ALA A 43 5.92 -10.25 -6.67
C ALA A 43 6.87 -11.02 -5.74
N PHE A 44 8.18 -10.96 -6.00
CA PHE A 44 9.20 -11.52 -5.11
C PHE A 44 9.21 -10.81 -3.75
N LEU A 45 9.14 -9.47 -3.74
CA LEU A 45 9.03 -8.67 -2.52
C LEU A 45 7.72 -8.95 -1.78
N THR A 46 6.59 -9.08 -2.47
CA THR A 46 5.29 -9.45 -1.86
C THR A 46 5.34 -10.82 -1.20
N ARG A 47 6.14 -11.75 -1.73
CA ARG A 47 6.37 -13.05 -1.06
C ARG A 47 7.17 -12.91 0.24
N PHE A 48 8.05 -11.89 0.32
CA PHE A 48 8.79 -11.55 1.54
C PHE A 48 7.97 -10.66 2.49
N LEU A 49 7.00 -9.92 1.95
CA LEU A 49 5.90 -9.27 2.65
C LEU A 49 4.89 -10.31 3.16
N THR A 50 5.39 -11.44 3.66
CA THR A 50 4.61 -12.34 4.48
C THR A 50 4.25 -11.57 5.75
N ILE A 51 2.96 -11.53 6.06
CA ILE A 51 2.37 -10.78 7.17
C ILE A 51 3.20 -10.92 8.45
N SER A 52 3.97 -9.88 8.75
CA SER A 52 4.39 -9.55 10.11
C SER A 52 3.39 -8.52 10.64
N GLU A 53 2.37 -9.02 11.32
CA GLU A 53 1.72 -8.37 12.48
C GLU A 53 0.91 -7.06 12.28
N GLN A 54 0.97 -6.37 11.13
CA GLN A 54 0.19 -5.13 10.94
C GLN A 54 -1.32 -5.37 10.78
N SER A 55 -1.73 -6.56 10.34
CA SER A 55 -3.13 -6.97 10.30
C SER A 55 -3.64 -7.50 11.65
N THR A 56 -2.85 -7.44 12.72
CA THR A 56 -3.32 -7.81 14.07
C THR A 56 -3.67 -6.57 14.89
N ASP A 57 -2.91 -5.48 14.71
CA ASP A 57 -3.06 -4.25 15.48
C ASP A 57 -4.29 -3.43 15.05
N VAL A 58 -4.49 -3.24 13.74
CA VAL A 58 -5.60 -2.45 13.18
C VAL A 58 -6.98 -3.04 13.50
N TYR A 59 -7.09 -4.38 13.52
CA TYR A 59 -8.35 -5.05 13.85
C TYR A 59 -8.62 -5.06 15.36
N THR A 60 -7.58 -4.97 16.19
CA THR A 60 -7.70 -4.90 17.65
C THR A 60 -8.23 -3.53 18.08
N GLU A 61 -7.74 -2.45 17.45
CA GLU A 61 -8.23 -1.09 17.70
C GLU A 61 -9.68 -0.89 17.28
N GLU A 62 -10.08 -1.36 16.09
CA GLU A 62 -11.49 -1.25 15.65
C GLU A 62 -12.45 -2.02 16.57
N ARG A 63 -12.08 -3.23 17.02
CA ARG A 63 -12.91 -3.99 17.97
C ARG A 63 -13.04 -3.30 19.32
N PHE A 64 -11.95 -2.75 19.84
CA PHE A 64 -11.96 -2.06 21.14
C PHE A 64 -12.83 -0.80 21.09
N VAL A 65 -12.71 0.01 20.03
CA VAL A 65 -13.54 1.21 19.84
C VAL A 65 -15.02 0.83 19.69
N ARG A 66 -15.35 -0.22 18.92
CA ARG A 66 -16.74 -0.70 18.75
C ARG A 66 -17.33 -1.19 20.07
N GLU A 67 -16.57 -1.95 20.86
CA GLU A 67 -17.01 -2.47 22.16
C GLU A 67 -17.22 -1.34 23.19
N ASN A 68 -16.29 -0.37 23.25
CA ASN A 68 -16.42 0.78 24.15
C ASN A 68 -17.60 1.67 23.75
N VAL A 69 -17.81 1.91 22.45
CA VAL A 69 -18.96 2.69 21.98
C VAL A 69 -20.27 2.00 22.34
N GLN A 70 -20.39 0.69 22.09
CA GLN A 70 -21.60 -0.07 22.41
C GLN A 70 -21.92 -0.05 23.91
N THR A 71 -20.91 -0.24 24.76
CA THR A 71 -21.09 -0.24 26.22
C THR A 71 -21.44 1.14 26.78
N ASN A 72 -20.90 2.22 26.21
CA ASN A 72 -21.30 3.58 26.59
C ASN A 72 -22.71 3.93 26.08
N PHE A 73 -23.08 3.44 24.89
CA PHE A 73 -24.42 3.63 24.34
C PHE A 73 -25.47 2.89 25.16
N ASP A 74 -25.23 1.62 25.52
CA ASP A 74 -26.14 0.82 26.35
C ASP A 74 -26.37 1.48 27.72
N LYS A 75 -25.31 1.98 28.36
CA LYS A 75 -25.41 2.73 29.62
C LYS A 75 -26.21 4.03 29.48
N THR A 76 -26.12 4.71 28.34
CA THR A 76 -26.81 5.98 28.08
C THR A 76 -28.31 5.76 27.80
N VAL A 77 -28.68 4.66 27.14
CA VAL A 77 -30.07 4.37 26.78
C VAL A 77 -30.85 3.76 27.96
N LYS A 78 -30.16 3.20 28.95
CA LYS A 78 -30.75 2.50 30.10
C LYS A 78 -30.81 3.35 31.38
N GLN A 79 -30.32 4.59 31.34
CA GLN A 79 -30.51 5.64 32.35
C GLN A 79 -31.76 6.46 32.04
#